data_AF-A0A529K5G0-F1
#
_entry.id   AF-A0A529K5G0-F1
#
_cell.length_a   1.000
_cell.length_b   1.000
_cell.length_c   1.000
_cell.angle_alpha   90.00
_cell.angle_beta   90.00
_cell.angle_gamma   90.00
#
_symmetry.space_group_name_H-M   'P 1'
#
loop_
_entity.id
_entity.type
_entity.pdbx_description
1 polymer ?
#
loop_
_entity_poly.entity_id
_entity_poly.type
_entity_poly.pdbx_seq_one_letter_code
_entity_poly.pdbx_strand_id
1 'polypeptide(L)'
;GMTNAAVEYPEHGHPARVVSEANKQELRRRLRTMAAAMGAGDADTLGDGLLLLIEGAYISGQLFGAGGPAKSVARNADLLIEASLKK
;
A
#
# COMPACT_ATOMS: atom_id res chain seq x y z
N GLY A 1 7.63 -2.26 -9.18
CA GLY A 1 7.85 -3.71 -9.07
C GLY A 1 9.13 -3.96 -8.30
N MET A 2 8.98 -4.20 -7.00
CA MET A 2 9.97 -4.79 -6.08
C MET A 2 9.20 -5.69 -5.09
N THR A 3 8.04 -6.19 -5.52
CA THR A 3 6.95 -6.57 -4.63
C THR A 3 7.01 -7.98 -4.10
N ASN A 4 8.12 -8.70 -4.30
CA ASN A 4 8.31 -9.96 -3.58
C ASN A 4 9.75 -10.33 -3.23
N ALA A 5 10.63 -9.38 -2.94
CA ALA A 5 11.96 -9.70 -2.38
C ALA A 5 11.86 -10.49 -1.05
N ALA A 6 10.78 -10.32 -0.28
CA ALA A 6 10.54 -11.09 0.95
C ALA A 6 10.08 -12.54 0.70
N VAL A 7 9.58 -12.86 -0.50
CA VAL A 7 9.19 -14.22 -0.93
C VAL A 7 10.29 -14.88 -1.75
N GLU A 8 11.07 -14.10 -2.51
CA GLU A 8 12.22 -14.58 -3.28
C GLU A 8 13.46 -14.84 -2.40
N TYR A 9 13.57 -14.19 -1.23
CA TYR A 9 14.70 -14.34 -0.31
C TYR A 9 14.21 -14.54 1.14
N PRO A 10 13.98 -15.78 1.58
CA PRO A 10 13.36 -16.09 2.88
C PRO A 10 14.28 -15.88 4.09
N GLU A 11 15.58 -15.67 3.90
CA GLU A 11 16.52 -15.54 5.01
C GLU A 11 16.38 -14.20 5.76
N HIS A 12 16.18 -14.30 7.08
CA HIS A 12 16.21 -13.18 8.01
C HIS A 12 17.60 -12.54 7.99
N GLY A 13 17.74 -11.40 7.30
CA GLY A 13 18.99 -10.64 7.19
C GLY A 13 19.45 -10.37 5.77
N HIS A 14 18.76 -10.86 4.74
CA HIS A 14 19.13 -10.54 3.36
C HIS A 14 19.00 -9.02 3.10
N PRO A 15 20.05 -8.31 2.62
CA PRO A 15 20.04 -6.85 2.48
C PRO A 15 18.86 -6.31 1.66
N ALA A 16 18.41 -7.05 0.65
CA ALA A 16 17.24 -6.68 -0.15
C ALA A 16 15.92 -6.70 0.63
N ARG A 17 15.79 -7.57 1.65
CA ARG A 17 14.60 -7.65 2.51
C ARG A 17 14.55 -6.47 3.47
N VAL A 18 15.67 -6.15 4.12
CA VAL A 18 15.77 -5.02 5.06
C VAL A 18 15.47 -3.69 4.36
N VAL A 19 16.01 -3.49 3.15
CA VAL A 19 15.72 -2.29 2.34
C VAL A 19 14.23 -2.24 1.93
N SER A 20 13.64 -3.37 1.57
CA SER A 20 12.20 -3.46 1.23
C SER A 20 11.32 -3.13 2.44
N GLU A 21 11.63 -3.68 3.62
CA GLU A 21 10.92 -3.41 4.86
C GLU A 21 11.04 -1.94 5.27
N ALA A 22 12.23 -1.35 5.25
CA ALA A 22 12.44 0.07 5.53
C ALA A 22 11.65 0.97 4.57
N ASN A 23 11.65 0.65 3.28
CA ASN A 23 10.87 1.39 2.28
C ASN A 23 9.36 1.27 2.53
N LYS A 24 8.86 0.10 2.91
CA LYS A 24 7.44 -0.10 3.26
C LYS A 24 7.05 0.65 4.53
N GLN A 25 7.91 0.66 5.55
CA GLN A 25 7.68 1.44 6.77
C GLN A 25 7.63 2.95 6.49
N GLU A 26 8.54 3.45 5.66
CA GLU A 26 8.52 4.87 5.26
C GLU A 26 7.31 5.21 4.40
N LEU A 27 6.91 4.33 3.47
CA LEU A 27 5.69 4.50 2.68
C LEU A 27 4.46 4.56 3.60
N ARG A 28 4.35 3.62 4.55
CA ARG A 28 3.27 3.59 5.55
C ARG A 28 3.21 4.90 6.33
N ARG A 29 4.35 5.38 6.84
CA ARG A 29 4.45 6.65 7.58
C ARG A 29 3.95 7.83 6.75
N ARG A 30 4.35 7.90 5.47
CA ARG A 30 3.91 8.95 4.54
C ARG A 30 2.41 8.89 4.27
N LEU A 31 1.87 7.69 4.02
CA LEU A 31 0.44 7.49 3.81
C LEU A 31 -0.40 7.96 5.00
N ARG A 32 0.01 7.62 6.22
CA ARG A 32 -0.64 8.08 7.45
C ARG A 32 -0.55 9.59 7.63
N THR A 33 0.59 10.19 7.29
CA THR A 33 0.78 11.65 7.32
C THR A 33 -0.18 12.34 6.34
N MET A 34 -0.31 11.82 5.12
CA MET A 34 -1.26 12.34 4.13
C MET A 34 -2.71 12.14 4.58
N ALA A 35 -3.06 10.98 5.13
CA ALA A 35 -4.38 10.70 5.69
C ALA A 35 -4.76 11.70 6.79
N ALA A 36 -3.83 12.01 7.70
CA ALA A 36 -4.04 13.04 8.72
C ALA A 36 -4.21 14.43 8.10
N ALA A 37 -3.38 14.79 7.12
CA ALA A 37 -3.48 16.08 6.42
C ALA A 37 -4.80 16.26 5.65
N MET A 38 -5.39 15.16 5.16
CA MET A 38 -6.72 15.17 4.52
C MET A 38 -7.87 15.30 5.52
N GLY A 39 -7.63 15.16 6.83
CA GLY A 39 -8.68 15.25 7.86
C GLY A 39 -9.40 13.92 8.10
N ALA A 40 -8.73 12.79 7.90
CA ALA A 40 -9.30 11.48 8.19
C ALA A 40 -9.77 11.35 9.67
N GLY A 41 -10.88 10.66 9.88
CA GLY A 41 -11.39 10.26 11.19
C GLY A 41 -10.36 9.46 11.98
N ASP A 42 -9.76 8.49 11.29
CA ASP A 42 -8.66 7.64 11.75
C ASP A 42 -7.60 7.57 10.62
N ALA A 43 -6.55 8.37 10.76
CA ALA A 43 -5.48 8.46 9.78
C ALA A 43 -4.62 7.20 9.69
N ASP A 44 -4.51 6.46 10.80
CA ASP A 44 -3.72 5.24 10.87
C ASP A 44 -4.39 4.12 10.08
N THR A 45 -5.70 3.96 10.25
CA THR A 45 -6.51 2.99 9.50
C THR A 45 -6.55 3.33 8.00
N LEU A 46 -6.77 4.60 7.63
CA LEU A 46 -6.75 5.00 6.22
C LEU A 46 -5.38 4.76 5.58
N GLY A 47 -4.30 5.15 6.26
CA GLY A 47 -2.94 4.96 5.76
C GLY A 47 -2.59 3.49 5.54
N ASP A 48 -2.98 2.62 6.47
CA ASP A 48 -2.74 1.17 6.35
C ASP A 48 -3.60 0.54 5.24
N GLY A 49 -4.86 0.97 5.08
CA GLY A 49 -5.72 0.53 3.98
C GLY A 49 -5.19 0.91 2.60
N LEU A 50 -4.68 2.14 2.44
CA LEU A 50 -4.04 2.59 1.19
C LEU A 50 -2.77 1.79 0.89
N LEU A 51 -1.97 1.44 1.89
CA LEU A 51 -0.79 0.59 1.72
C LEU A 51 -1.20 -0.80 1.20
N LEU A 52 -2.22 -1.41 1.80
CA LEU A 52 -2.74 -2.71 1.37
C LEU A 52 -3.26 -2.68 -0.08
N LEU A 53 -3.94 -1.60 -0.48
CA LEU A 53 -4.39 -1.43 -1.87
C LEU A 53 -3.22 -1.36 -2.85
N ILE A 54 -2.14 -0.64 -2.50
CA ILE A 54 -0.93 -0.54 -3.33
C ILE A 54 -0.27 -1.91 -3.48
N GLU A 55 -0.06 -2.64 -2.39
CA GLU A 55 0.56 -3.97 -2.42
C GLU A 55 -0.30 -4.97 -3.20
N GLY A 56 -1.61 -4.96 -2.97
CA GLY A 56 -2.58 -5.80 -3.69
C GLY A 56 -2.62 -5.52 -5.19
N ALA A 57 -2.55 -4.25 -5.59
CA ALA A 57 -2.51 -3.86 -7.00
C ALA A 57 -1.23 -4.32 -7.70
N TYR A 58 -0.08 -4.27 -7.02
CA TYR A 58 1.17 -4.79 -7.58
C TYR A 58 1.11 -6.30 -7.83
N ILE A 59 0.70 -7.11 -6.84
CA ILE A 59 0.61 -8.57 -7.03
C ILE A 59 -0.47 -8.90 -8.06
N SER A 60 -1.63 -8.26 -7.99
CA SER A 60 -2.72 -8.48 -8.94
C SER A 60 -2.35 -8.13 -10.38
N GLY A 61 -1.60 -7.05 -10.59
CA GLY A 61 -1.12 -6.65 -11.91
C GLY A 61 -0.16 -7.68 -12.52
N GLN A 62 0.68 -8.32 -11.70
CA GLN A 62 1.57 -9.39 -12.13
C GLN A 62 0.81 -10.67 -12.50
N LEU A 63 -0.25 -11.01 -11.74
CA LEU A 63 -1.01 -12.24 -11.95
C LEU A 63 -2.05 -12.14 -13.08
N PHE A 64 -2.75 -11.01 -13.19
CA PHE A 64 -3.93 -10.88 -14.06
C PHE A 64 -3.73 -9.91 -15.23
N GLY A 65 -2.59 -9.20 -15.30
CA GLY A 65 -2.32 -8.20 -16.33
C GLY A 65 -3.27 -6.99 -16.29
N ALA A 66 -3.30 -6.22 -17.38
CA ALA A 66 -4.00 -4.93 -17.46
C ALA A 66 -5.52 -5.01 -17.30
N GLY A 67 -6.14 -6.17 -17.58
CA GLY A 67 -7.59 -6.38 -17.42
C GLY A 67 -8.01 -6.80 -16.01
N GLY A 68 -7.04 -7.10 -15.15
CA GLY A 68 -7.24 -7.62 -13.81
C GLY A 68 -7.76 -6.60 -12.78
N PRO A 69 -7.93 -7.02 -11.52
CA PRO A 69 -8.53 -6.17 -10.48
C PRO A 69 -7.72 -4.91 -10.15
N ALA A 70 -6.42 -4.90 -10.46
CA ALA A 70 -5.57 -3.71 -10.34
C ALA A 70 -6.12 -2.49 -11.12
N LYS A 71 -6.91 -2.69 -12.17
CA LYS A 71 -7.55 -1.60 -12.93
C LYS A 71 -8.44 -0.70 -12.06
N SER A 72 -8.97 -1.24 -10.96
CA SER A 72 -9.90 -0.53 -10.07
C SER A 72 -9.21 0.13 -8.88
N VAL A 73 -7.88 0.04 -8.74
CA VAL A 73 -7.16 0.48 -7.53
C VAL A 73 -7.36 1.97 -7.23
N ALA A 74 -7.30 2.84 -8.24
CA ALA A 74 -7.48 4.27 -8.06
C ALA A 74 -8.89 4.58 -7.53
N ARG A 75 -9.92 4.00 -8.17
CA ARG A 75 -11.31 4.16 -7.72
C ARG A 75 -11.53 3.64 -6.30
N ASN A 76 -10.93 2.50 -5.95
CA ASN A 76 -11.05 1.95 -4.60
C ASN A 76 -10.34 2.82 -3.56
N ALA A 77 -9.21 3.44 -3.91
CA ALA A 77 -8.53 4.38 -3.05
C ALA A 77 -9.38 5.64 -2.83
N ASP A 78 -9.98 6.20 -3.87
CA ASP A 78 -10.88 7.36 -3.76
C ASP A 78 -12.05 7.06 -2.81
N LEU A 79 -12.73 5.92 -3.01
CA LEU A 79 -13.84 5.49 -2.15
C LEU A 79 -13.41 5.33 -0.68
N LEU A 80 -12.23 4.77 -0.44
CA LEU A 80 -11.71 4.59 0.90
C LEU A 80 -11.36 5.92 1.56
N ILE A 81 -10.76 6.85 0.81
CA ILE A 81 -10.46 8.20 1.29
C ILE A 81 -11.75 8.93 1.64
N GLU A 82 -12.71 9.00 0.71
CA GLU A 82 -14.01 9.66 0.91
C GLU A 82 -14.74 9.14 2.15
N ALA A 83 -14.78 7.81 2.33
CA ALA A 83 -15.42 7.19 3.49
C ALA A 83 -14.71 7.48 4.81
N SER A 84 -13.42 7.83 4.77
CA SER A 84 -12.57 8.05 5.94
C SER A 84 -12.50 9.50 6.38
N LEU A 85 -12.93 10.48 5.57
CA LEU A 85 -12.89 11.90 5.93
C LEU A 85 -13.99 12.24 6.97
N LYS A 86 -13.65 13.11 7.92
CA LYS A 86 -14.65 13.69 8.83
C LYS A 86 -15.60 14.58 8.02
N LYS A 87 -16.90 14.42 8.22
CA LYS A 87 -17.93 15.29 7.65
C LYS A 87 -17.94 16.67 8.32
#